data_AF-A0A834NI97-F1
#
_entry.id   AF-A0A834NI97-F1
#
_cell.length_a   1.000
_cell.length_b   1.000
_cell.length_c   1.000
_cell.angle_alpha   90.00
_cell.angle_beta   90.00
_cell.angle_gamma   90.00
#
_symmetry.space_group_name_H-M   'P 1'
#
loop_
_entity.id
_entity.type
_entity.pdbx_description
1 polymer ?
#
loop_
_entity_poly.entity_id
_entity_poly.type
_entity_poly.pdbx_seq_one_letter_code
_entity_poly.pdbx_strand_id
1 'polypeptide(L)'
;MRINATKMSTPIEEKIDQKLKVRRGMVTVSDGKSKPVPMRLYLSMEVLKLQREDLEVANHNKPPLDAKERMVQITRQKVGGLGLSIKGGAEHKLPVLISRIYKGQAADQCGQLFVGDAIIKVNGEYITACNHDDAVNILRNAGDIVVLTVKHYRAAKPFLQKNEKEEKLDNVANGSADDGWVSPNRQAGSPRCGHSRQSSNASSASMQYKRWVDVITVPLMMAYVTRYIFGTDKLRRNAFEVRGLNGARTGVIHCDDSAILSQWLKYITDNITGLTHLQMKLYNRNFGPGERIEYMGWVNEAVSNSNQPWQSYRPRFLALKGPDLLLFETPPCNIGDWSRCALTFKVYQTMFRVMRESENVDERQHCFLAQSPGKPPRYLSVETRQELLRVEAAWHTAVCSAVTHLKSKTFPVTFNSRSAGLTLEWTQGFTLSYEGIGEIVWRYKFSQLRGSSDDGKSRLKLHFQEPDSIAIETKELECSQLQNLLFCMHAFLTAKVAAVDPTFLTSTTP
;
A
#
# COMPACT_ATOMS: atom_id res chain seq x y z
N MET A 1 -30.65 -34.08 1.48
CA MET A 1 -30.21 -32.85 2.18
C MET A 1 -28.81 -32.49 1.71
N ARG A 2 -28.66 -31.46 0.87
CA ARG A 2 -27.34 -30.92 0.53
C ARG A 2 -26.80 -30.18 1.76
N ILE A 3 -25.63 -30.58 2.24
CA ILE A 3 -24.93 -29.90 3.34
C ILE A 3 -24.57 -28.51 2.83
N ASN A 4 -25.16 -27.48 3.45
CA ASN A 4 -24.85 -26.08 3.18
C ASN A 4 -23.34 -25.86 3.32
N ALA A 5 -22.71 -25.28 2.29
CA ALA A 5 -21.38 -24.74 2.42
C ALA A 5 -21.42 -23.69 3.56
N THR A 6 -20.75 -23.99 4.67
CA THR A 6 -20.56 -23.06 5.78
C THR A 6 -20.00 -21.75 5.21
N LYS A 7 -20.71 -20.63 5.39
CA LYS A 7 -20.20 -19.29 5.07
C LYS A 7 -18.86 -19.11 5.80
N MET A 8 -17.76 -18.98 5.06
CA MET A 8 -16.42 -18.87 5.65
C MET A 8 -16.04 -17.42 5.93
N SER A 9 -16.66 -16.47 5.21
CA SER A 9 -16.49 -15.04 5.46
C SER A 9 -17.25 -14.62 6.72
N THR A 10 -16.55 -14.05 7.69
CA THR A 10 -17.17 -13.52 8.91
C THR A 10 -17.42 -12.02 8.79
N PRO A 11 -18.38 -11.46 9.54
CA PRO A 11 -18.48 -10.02 9.72
C PRO A 11 -17.15 -9.41 10.14
N ILE A 12 -16.91 -8.16 9.72
CA ILE A 12 -15.66 -7.45 10.03
C ILE A 12 -15.75 -6.92 11.45
N GLU A 13 -14.87 -7.42 12.33
CA GLU A 13 -14.70 -6.90 13.68
C GLU A 13 -13.77 -5.68 13.67
N GLU A 14 -14.26 -4.53 14.12
CA GLU A 14 -13.43 -3.34 14.36
C GLU A 14 -13.10 -3.24 15.86
N LYS A 15 -11.80 -3.11 16.17
CA LYS A 15 -11.29 -2.92 17.53
C LYS A 15 -10.27 -1.78 17.55
N ILE A 16 -10.21 -1.05 18.65
CA ILE A 16 -9.16 -0.06 18.90
C ILE A 16 -8.04 -0.77 19.66
N ASP A 17 -6.90 -0.97 19.01
CA ASP A 17 -5.71 -1.59 19.59
C ASP A 17 -4.62 -0.51 19.70
N GLN A 18 -4.19 -0.18 20.91
CA GLN A 18 -3.17 0.87 21.15
C GLN A 18 -3.49 2.22 20.47
N LYS A 19 -4.74 2.68 20.54
CA LYS A 19 -5.28 3.90 19.86
C LYS A 19 -5.37 3.82 18.33
N LEU A 20 -5.04 2.68 17.71
CA LEU A 20 -5.16 2.47 16.28
C LEU A 20 -6.41 1.62 15.96
N LYS A 21 -7.19 2.03 14.97
CA LYS A 21 -8.32 1.24 14.47
C LYS A 21 -7.80 0.05 13.69
N VAL A 22 -8.19 -1.14 14.12
CA VAL A 22 -7.82 -2.41 13.49
C VAL A 22 -9.09 -3.18 13.14
N ARG A 23 -9.12 -3.75 11.93
CA ARG A 23 -10.22 -4.56 11.43
C ARG A 23 -9.77 -5.98 11.18
N ARG A 24 -10.60 -6.96 11.55
CA ARG A 24 -10.28 -8.39 11.42
C ARG A 24 -11.49 -9.15 10.91
N GLY A 25 -11.26 -10.17 10.09
CA GLY A 25 -12.32 -11.07 9.63
C GLY A 25 -11.73 -12.27 8.90
N MET A 26 -12.48 -13.37 8.86
CA MET A 26 -12.09 -14.56 8.13
C MET A 26 -12.42 -14.41 6.64
N VAL A 27 -11.53 -14.89 5.79
CA VAL A 27 -11.65 -14.94 4.34
C VAL A 27 -11.03 -16.25 3.84
N THR A 28 -11.16 -16.55 2.54
CA THR A 28 -10.34 -17.59 1.92
C THR A 28 -9.37 -16.97 0.92
N VAL A 29 -8.18 -17.55 0.80
CA VAL A 29 -7.11 -17.02 -0.05
C VAL A 29 -6.56 -18.11 -0.94
N SER A 30 -6.32 -17.80 -2.21
CA SER A 30 -5.58 -18.67 -3.13
C SER A 30 -4.52 -17.90 -3.91
N ASP A 31 -3.56 -18.63 -4.47
CA ASP A 31 -2.59 -18.12 -5.45
C ASP A 31 -3.18 -17.98 -6.86
N GLY A 32 -4.50 -18.15 -7.02
CA GLY A 32 -5.22 -18.17 -8.29
C GLY A 32 -5.20 -19.51 -9.04
N LYS A 33 -4.47 -20.52 -8.55
CA LYS A 33 -4.39 -21.87 -9.15
C LYS A 33 -4.82 -22.98 -8.19
N SER A 34 -4.49 -22.82 -6.91
CA SER A 34 -4.77 -23.75 -5.83
C SER A 34 -6.15 -23.54 -5.22
N LYS A 35 -6.64 -24.54 -4.48
CA LYS A 35 -7.88 -24.42 -3.69
C LYS A 35 -7.73 -23.32 -2.64
N PRO A 36 -8.72 -22.42 -2.48
CA PRO A 36 -8.68 -21.39 -1.45
C PRO A 36 -8.55 -21.99 -0.04
N VAL A 37 -7.69 -21.37 0.78
CA VAL A 37 -7.42 -21.78 2.17
C VAL A 37 -7.96 -20.71 3.11
N PRO A 38 -8.63 -21.07 4.22
CA PRO A 38 -9.09 -20.11 5.21
C PRO A 38 -7.93 -19.35 5.86
N MET A 39 -8.06 -18.02 5.93
CA MET A 39 -7.12 -17.13 6.59
C MET A 39 -7.87 -15.99 7.29
N ARG A 40 -7.27 -15.41 8.32
CA ARG A 40 -7.75 -14.18 8.92
C ARG A 40 -7.11 -13.00 8.20
N LEU A 41 -7.95 -12.12 7.66
CA LEU A 41 -7.54 -10.82 7.16
C LEU A 41 -7.44 -9.86 8.35
N TYR A 42 -6.31 -9.20 8.50
CA TYR A 42 -6.05 -8.17 9.50
C TYR A 42 -5.67 -6.89 8.78
N LEU A 43 -6.36 -5.80 9.08
CA LEU A 43 -6.14 -4.49 8.49
C LEU A 43 -5.89 -3.47 9.59
N SER A 44 -4.71 -2.86 9.59
CA SER A 44 -4.44 -1.60 10.29
C SER A 44 -4.44 -0.44 9.30
N MET A 45 -4.17 0.78 9.78
CA MET A 45 -4.08 1.97 8.93
C MET A 45 -3.00 1.84 7.85
N GLU A 46 -1.85 1.23 8.18
CA GLU A 46 -0.66 1.20 7.32
C GLU A 46 -0.42 -0.15 6.64
N VAL A 47 -1.03 -1.23 7.15
CA VAL A 47 -0.64 -2.60 6.78
C VAL A 47 -1.86 -3.51 6.68
N LEU A 48 -1.87 -4.34 5.64
CA LEU A 48 -2.76 -5.49 5.51
C LEU A 48 -1.97 -6.77 5.74
N LYS A 49 -2.51 -7.68 6.56
CA LYS A 49 -1.88 -8.95 6.89
C LYS A 49 -2.84 -10.10 6.65
N LEU A 50 -2.30 -11.20 6.13
CA LEU A 50 -2.99 -12.50 6.09
C LEU A 50 -2.39 -13.41 7.14
N GLN A 51 -3.25 -13.90 8.01
CA GLN A 51 -2.87 -14.69 9.17
C GLN A 51 -3.45 -16.09 9.07
N ARG A 52 -2.62 -17.09 9.35
CA ARG A 52 -3.05 -18.47 9.50
C ARG A 52 -3.26 -18.77 10.98
N GLU A 53 -4.28 -19.57 11.27
CA GLU A 53 -4.46 -20.14 12.61
C GLU A 53 -3.44 -21.26 12.79
N ASP A 54 -2.60 -21.11 13.82
CA ASP A 54 -1.65 -22.12 14.24
C ASP A 54 -2.08 -22.67 15.60
N LEU A 55 -2.07 -23.99 15.71
CA LEU A 55 -2.39 -24.70 16.95
C LEU A 55 -1.06 -25.03 17.62
N GLU A 56 -0.60 -24.15 18.50
CA GLU A 56 0.54 -24.48 19.35
C GLU A 56 0.06 -25.48 20.41
N VAL A 57 0.57 -26.72 20.32
CA VAL A 57 0.57 -27.65 21.44
C VAL A 57 1.49 -27.01 22.48
N ALA A 58 0.98 -26.77 23.69
CA ALA A 58 1.77 -26.23 24.80
C ALA A 58 2.98 -27.14 25.04
N ASN A 59 4.11 -26.78 24.44
CA ASN A 59 5.36 -27.47 24.66
C ASN A 59 6.02 -26.74 25.83
N HIS A 60 5.86 -27.28 27.04
CA HIS A 60 6.35 -26.72 28.31
C HIS A 60 7.87 -26.43 28.33
N ASN A 61 8.61 -26.76 27.26
CA ASN A 61 10.05 -26.62 27.13
C ASN A 61 10.53 -25.45 26.25
N LYS A 62 9.64 -24.60 25.69
CA LYS A 62 10.06 -23.40 24.94
C LYS A 62 9.60 -22.11 25.64
N PRO A 63 10.52 -21.17 25.94
CA PRO A 63 10.14 -19.89 26.52
C PRO A 63 9.22 -19.11 25.56
N PRO A 64 8.18 -18.41 26.07
CA PRO A 64 7.26 -17.62 25.26
C PRO A 64 7.99 -16.59 24.40
N LEU A 65 7.62 -16.53 23.12
CA LEU A 65 8.16 -15.52 22.21
C LEU A 65 7.59 -14.12 22.50
N ASP A 66 6.43 -13.99 23.14
CA ASP A 66 5.77 -12.70 23.29
C ASP A 66 6.27 -11.87 24.48
N ALA A 67 6.52 -10.58 24.24
CA ALA A 67 6.91 -9.57 25.23
C ALA A 67 5.76 -9.13 26.18
N LYS A 68 4.73 -9.97 26.35
CA LYS A 68 3.58 -9.68 27.22
C LYS A 68 3.87 -10.12 28.66
N GLU A 69 3.37 -9.34 29.60
CA GLU A 69 3.40 -9.70 31.02
C GLU A 69 2.46 -10.88 31.27
N ARG A 70 2.89 -11.80 32.14
CA ARG A 70 2.09 -12.96 32.56
C ARG A 70 2.17 -13.13 34.07
N MET A 71 1.05 -13.51 34.67
CA MET A 71 0.97 -13.81 36.10
C MET A 71 1.17 -15.30 36.31
N VAL A 72 2.06 -15.68 37.23
CA VAL A 72 2.36 -17.06 37.58
C VAL A 72 2.23 -17.20 39.09
N GLN A 73 1.36 -18.11 39.54
CA GLN A 73 1.23 -18.44 40.95
C GLN A 73 2.10 -19.66 41.27
N ILE A 74 2.89 -19.56 42.33
CA ILE A 74 3.78 -20.61 42.80
C ILE A 74 3.50 -20.86 44.28
N THR A 75 3.34 -22.12 44.66
CA THR A 75 3.26 -22.51 46.06
C THR A 75 4.65 -22.93 46.54
N ARG A 76 5.16 -22.24 47.56
CA ARG A 76 6.45 -22.51 48.19
C ARG A 76 6.50 -23.93 48.75
N GLN A 77 7.59 -24.65 48.48
CA GLN A 77 7.84 -25.95 49.10
C GLN A 77 8.61 -25.80 50.41
N LYS A 78 8.33 -26.70 51.37
CA LYS A 78 9.01 -26.74 52.69
C LYS A 78 10.53 -26.94 52.56
N VAL A 79 10.97 -27.62 51.51
CA VAL A 79 12.37 -27.82 51.14
C VAL A 79 12.58 -27.19 49.76
N GLY A 80 13.57 -26.30 49.60
CA GLY A 80 13.88 -25.64 48.32
C GLY A 80 13.13 -24.33 48.03
N GLY A 81 12.09 -24.01 48.80
CA GLY A 81 11.40 -22.71 48.69
C GLY A 81 10.69 -22.54 47.34
N LEU A 82 11.01 -21.45 46.63
CA LEU A 82 10.46 -21.17 45.28
C LEU A 82 11.20 -21.93 44.17
N GLY A 83 12.41 -22.43 44.41
CA GLY A 83 13.17 -23.17 43.40
C GLY A 83 13.65 -22.36 42.19
N LEU A 84 13.92 -21.07 42.37
CA LEU A 84 14.52 -20.20 41.36
C LEU A 84 15.69 -19.39 41.93
N SER A 85 16.63 -19.00 41.07
CA SER A 85 17.67 -18.02 41.37
C SER A 85 17.41 -16.75 40.56
N ILE A 86 17.68 -15.59 41.16
CA ILE A 86 17.58 -14.29 40.49
C ILE A 86 18.94 -13.62 40.34
N LYS A 87 19.08 -12.74 39.35
CA LYS A 87 20.22 -11.84 39.12
C LYS A 87 19.70 -10.47 38.67
N GLY A 88 20.54 -9.45 38.74
CA GLY A 88 20.15 -8.07 38.42
C GLY A 88 19.51 -7.36 39.60
N GLY A 89 19.04 -6.14 39.36
CA GLY A 89 18.68 -5.16 40.39
C GLY A 89 18.94 -3.74 39.89
N ALA A 90 18.25 -2.76 40.47
CA ALA A 90 18.36 -1.36 40.07
C ALA A 90 19.81 -0.81 40.14
N GLU A 91 20.60 -1.27 41.11
CA GLU A 91 22.02 -0.95 41.29
C GLU A 91 22.90 -1.39 40.12
N HIS A 92 22.48 -2.43 39.39
CA HIS A 92 23.19 -2.94 38.21
C HIS A 92 22.57 -2.44 36.89
N LYS A 93 21.57 -1.54 36.94
CA LYS A 93 20.81 -1.07 35.78
C LYS A 93 20.21 -2.23 34.96
N LEU A 94 19.91 -3.34 35.62
CA LEU A 94 19.33 -4.54 35.02
C LEU A 94 18.05 -4.91 35.76
N PRO A 95 17.00 -5.38 35.06
CA PRO A 95 15.81 -5.89 35.73
C PRO A 95 16.17 -7.11 36.60
N VAL A 96 15.33 -7.41 37.60
CA VAL A 96 15.44 -8.64 38.39
C VAL A 96 15.06 -9.83 37.50
N LEU A 97 16.05 -10.60 37.07
CA LEU A 97 15.93 -11.69 36.10
C LEU A 97 16.04 -13.05 36.77
N ILE A 98 15.22 -14.02 36.35
CA ILE A 98 15.39 -15.42 36.71
C ILE A 98 16.63 -15.97 36.00
N SER A 99 17.67 -16.26 36.76
CA SER A 99 18.94 -16.78 36.23
C SER A 99 18.99 -18.30 36.18
N ARG A 100 18.23 -18.99 37.04
CA ARG A 100 18.18 -20.46 37.12
C ARG A 100 16.84 -20.92 37.68
N ILE A 101 16.37 -22.06 37.21
CA ILE A 101 15.22 -22.78 37.77
C ILE A 101 15.73 -24.16 38.19
N TYR A 102 15.47 -24.56 39.44
CA TYR A 102 15.95 -25.83 39.99
C TYR A 102 14.98 -26.96 39.66
N LYS A 103 15.47 -27.98 38.96
CA LYS A 103 14.66 -29.13 38.55
C LYS A 103 13.97 -29.80 39.74
N GLY A 104 12.70 -30.16 39.56
CA GLY A 104 11.88 -30.83 40.57
C GLY A 104 11.39 -29.93 41.71
N GLN A 105 11.72 -28.62 41.72
CA GLN A 105 11.24 -27.67 42.75
C GLN A 105 10.05 -26.85 42.26
N ALA A 106 9.47 -26.02 43.15
CA ALA A 106 8.21 -25.31 42.91
C ALA A 106 8.14 -24.54 41.57
N ALA A 107 9.19 -23.78 41.22
CA ALA A 107 9.25 -23.05 39.94
C ALA A 107 9.39 -23.95 38.71
N ASP A 108 10.02 -25.12 38.82
CA ASP A 108 10.12 -26.09 37.72
C ASP A 108 8.78 -26.82 37.54
N GLN A 109 8.18 -27.27 38.64
CA GLN A 109 6.89 -27.96 38.66
C GLN A 109 5.74 -27.08 38.13
N CYS A 110 5.82 -25.75 38.29
CA CYS A 110 4.79 -24.85 37.76
C CYS A 110 4.80 -24.75 36.22
N GLY A 111 5.94 -25.06 35.57
CA GLY A 111 6.09 -25.09 34.11
C GLY A 111 5.81 -23.77 33.37
N GLN A 112 5.72 -22.66 34.11
CA GLN A 112 5.28 -21.35 33.59
C GLN A 112 6.35 -20.26 33.71
N LEU A 113 7.48 -20.57 34.36
CA LEU A 113 8.65 -19.72 34.48
C LEU A 113 9.79 -20.26 33.62
N PHE A 114 10.61 -19.34 33.09
CA PHE A 114 11.75 -19.63 32.25
C PHE A 114 12.95 -18.79 32.67
N VAL A 115 14.14 -19.35 32.47
CA VAL A 115 15.40 -18.60 32.61
C VAL A 115 15.38 -17.43 31.62
N GLY A 116 15.69 -16.23 32.11
CA GLY A 116 15.62 -14.97 31.35
C GLY A 116 14.29 -14.21 31.48
N ASP A 117 13.35 -14.67 32.31
CA ASP A 117 12.20 -13.83 32.67
C ASP A 117 12.59 -12.71 33.64
N ALA A 118 12.10 -11.51 33.37
CA ALA A 118 12.15 -10.39 34.31
C ALA A 118 10.93 -10.43 35.23
N ILE A 119 11.15 -10.37 36.54
CA ILE A 119 10.12 -10.26 37.56
C ILE A 119 9.76 -8.78 37.72
N ILE A 120 8.51 -8.45 37.43
CA ILE A 120 7.98 -7.08 37.47
C ILE A 120 7.26 -6.84 38.79
N LYS A 121 6.45 -7.82 39.23
CA LYS A 121 5.73 -7.76 40.50
C LYS A 121 5.81 -9.04 41.30
N VAL A 122 5.74 -8.91 42.61
CA VAL A 122 5.55 -10.00 43.57
C VAL A 122 4.31 -9.68 44.41
N ASN A 123 3.31 -10.56 44.41
CA ASN A 123 2.04 -10.39 45.13
C ASN A 123 1.32 -9.05 44.85
N GLY A 124 1.50 -8.49 43.65
CA GLY A 124 0.91 -7.23 43.24
C GLY A 124 1.80 -6.00 43.43
N GLU A 125 2.89 -6.12 44.19
CA GLU A 125 3.84 -5.03 44.43
C GLU A 125 4.94 -4.99 43.37
N TYR A 126 5.25 -3.81 42.84
CA TYR A 126 6.30 -3.62 41.83
C TYR A 126 7.69 -3.74 42.47
N ILE A 127 8.56 -4.57 41.88
CA ILE A 127 9.94 -4.76 42.34
C ILE A 127 10.99 -4.27 41.33
N THR A 128 10.56 -3.62 40.24
CA THR A 128 11.44 -3.18 39.14
C THR A 128 12.45 -2.10 39.54
N ALA A 129 12.19 -1.38 40.63
CA ALA A 129 13.07 -0.34 41.17
C ALA A 129 13.84 -0.79 42.43
N CYS A 130 13.70 -2.06 42.83
CA CYS A 130 14.40 -2.62 43.99
C CYS A 130 15.83 -3.00 43.63
N ASN A 131 16.73 -2.89 44.61
CA ASN A 131 18.06 -3.48 44.51
C ASN A 131 17.97 -5.02 44.58
N HIS A 132 19.04 -5.73 44.22
CA HIS A 132 19.09 -7.19 44.24
C HIS A 132 18.67 -7.76 45.61
N ASP A 133 19.28 -7.26 46.68
CA ASP A 133 19.03 -7.76 48.03
C ASP A 133 17.59 -7.52 48.49
N ASP A 134 17.02 -6.36 48.15
CA ASP A 134 15.62 -6.04 48.43
C ASP A 134 14.68 -6.98 47.68
N ALA A 135 14.95 -7.26 46.40
CA ALA A 135 14.18 -8.20 45.61
C ALA A 135 14.25 -9.63 46.18
N VAL A 136 15.42 -10.07 46.67
CA VAL A 136 15.58 -11.35 47.36
C VAL A 136 14.74 -11.38 48.65
N ASN A 137 14.77 -10.30 49.43
CA ASN A 137 14.01 -10.20 50.68
C ASN A 137 12.50 -10.23 50.43
N ILE A 138 12.00 -9.51 49.43
CA ILE A 138 10.60 -9.53 49.03
C ILE A 138 10.18 -10.94 48.61
N LEU A 139 10.95 -11.62 47.76
CA LEU A 139 10.66 -12.99 47.33
C LEU A 139 10.74 -14.01 48.48
N ARG A 140 11.59 -13.78 49.48
CA ARG A 140 11.70 -14.63 50.67
C ARG A 140 10.50 -14.47 51.59
N ASN A 141 10.02 -13.23 51.76
CA ASN A 141 8.94 -12.87 52.69
C ASN A 141 7.53 -12.88 52.04
N ALA A 142 7.42 -13.21 50.76
CA ALA A 142 6.16 -13.24 49.99
C ALA A 142 5.15 -14.33 50.41
N GLY A 143 5.39 -15.04 51.52
CA GLY A 143 4.52 -16.10 52.03
C GLY A 143 4.63 -17.43 51.26
N ASP A 144 3.64 -18.29 51.50
CA ASP A 144 3.57 -19.65 50.93
C ASP A 144 2.98 -19.66 49.52
N ILE A 145 2.08 -18.74 49.18
CA ILE A 145 1.53 -18.57 47.84
C ILE A 145 2.07 -17.26 47.27
N VAL A 146 2.90 -17.38 46.24
CA VAL A 146 3.58 -16.24 45.61
C VAL A 146 3.05 -16.05 44.19
N VAL A 147 2.51 -14.88 43.90
CA VAL A 147 2.04 -14.49 42.56
C VAL A 147 3.08 -13.58 41.92
N LEU A 148 3.78 -14.08 40.91
CA LEU A 148 4.77 -13.31 40.15
C LEU A 148 4.16 -12.77 38.87
N THR A 149 4.32 -11.47 38.60
CA THR A 149 4.11 -10.92 37.26
C THR A 149 5.44 -10.86 36.55
N VAL A 150 5.59 -11.62 35.46
CA VAL A 150 6.87 -11.77 34.74
C VAL A 150 6.74 -11.43 33.26
N LYS A 151 7.85 -11.03 32.64
CA LYS A 151 7.95 -10.78 31.20
C LYS A 151 9.23 -11.40 30.66
N HIS A 152 9.14 -12.12 29.55
CA HIS A 152 10.32 -12.77 28.97
C HIS A 152 11.29 -11.74 28.39
N TYR A 153 12.49 -11.62 28.97
CA TYR A 153 13.49 -10.63 28.57
C TYR A 153 14.49 -11.27 27.60
N ARG A 154 14.18 -11.23 26.30
CA ARG A 154 15.00 -11.88 25.24
C ARG A 154 16.48 -11.46 25.25
N ALA A 155 16.76 -10.23 25.67
CA ALA A 155 18.12 -9.69 25.78
C ALA A 155 18.93 -10.25 26.97
N ALA A 156 18.34 -11.09 27.84
CA ALA A 156 19.01 -11.67 29.02
C ALA A 156 20.06 -12.74 28.68
N LYS A 157 19.96 -13.40 27.51
CA LYS A 157 20.78 -14.58 27.18
C LYS A 157 22.31 -14.36 27.30
N PRO A 158 22.90 -13.23 26.85
CA PRO A 158 24.34 -12.99 27.02
C PRO A 158 24.77 -12.75 28.47
N PHE A 159 23.89 -12.19 29.30
CA PHE A 159 24.18 -11.81 30.69
C PHE A 159 24.14 -12.99 31.66
N LEU A 160 23.34 -14.01 31.33
CA LEU A 160 23.21 -15.22 32.16
C LEU A 160 24.33 -16.24 31.92
N GLN A 161 24.98 -16.21 30.75
CA GLN A 161 26.01 -17.18 30.34
C GLN A 161 27.44 -16.82 30.78
N LYS A 162 27.70 -15.58 31.23
CA LYS A 162 29.07 -15.05 31.39
C LYS A 162 29.91 -15.69 32.52
N ASN A 163 29.32 -16.49 33.41
CA ASN A 163 30.04 -17.12 34.53
C ASN A 163 30.02 -18.66 34.54
N GLU A 164 29.43 -19.34 33.56
CA GLU A 164 29.50 -20.83 33.52
C GLU A 164 30.84 -21.35 32.97
N LYS A 165 31.73 -20.46 32.48
CA LYS A 165 33.03 -20.81 31.88
C LYS A 165 34.23 -20.74 32.83
N GLU A 166 34.08 -20.25 34.06
CA GLU A 166 35.21 -20.18 35.02
C GLU A 166 35.37 -21.43 35.91
N GLU A 167 34.44 -22.39 35.87
CA GLU A 167 34.52 -23.64 36.67
C GLU A 167 34.85 -24.91 35.87
N LYS A 168 35.19 -24.82 34.58
CA LYS A 168 35.58 -25.98 33.76
C LYS A 168 36.80 -25.70 32.88
N LEU A 169 37.92 -25.45 33.53
CA LEU A 169 39.25 -25.66 32.95
C LEU A 169 39.90 -26.76 33.77
N ASP A 170 39.62 -28.00 33.38
CA ASP A 170 40.53 -29.14 33.48
C ASP A 170 39.93 -30.29 32.65
N ASN A 171 40.71 -30.76 31.67
CA ASN A 171 40.58 -31.98 30.85
C ASN A 171 40.37 -31.77 29.33
N VAL A 172 41.51 -31.49 28.68
CA VAL A 172 42.12 -32.19 27.52
C VAL A 172 41.29 -32.48 26.26
N ALA A 173 41.68 -31.76 25.19
CA ALA A 173 41.96 -32.12 23.80
C ALA A 173 41.31 -33.38 23.16
N ASN A 174 40.72 -33.24 21.96
CA ASN A 174 41.39 -33.43 20.66
C ASN A 174 40.41 -33.28 19.47
N GLY A 175 40.89 -32.78 18.32
CA GLY A 175 40.56 -33.37 17.01
C GLY A 175 39.55 -32.70 16.07
N SER A 176 40.07 -31.80 15.24
CA SER A 176 39.86 -31.59 13.78
C SER A 176 38.50 -31.55 13.07
N ALA A 177 38.50 -30.61 12.11
CA ALA A 177 37.51 -30.29 11.08
C ALA A 177 37.36 -31.34 9.97
N ASP A 178 36.21 -31.36 9.29
CA ASP A 178 36.13 -31.32 7.83
C ASP A 178 34.72 -30.94 7.32
N ASP A 179 34.71 -30.31 6.15
CA ASP A 179 33.62 -29.82 5.30
C ASP A 179 32.76 -30.94 4.67
N GLY A 180 31.59 -30.58 4.11
CA GLY A 180 30.99 -31.40 3.06
C GLY A 180 29.46 -31.29 2.90
N TRP A 181 29.02 -30.40 2.00
CA TRP A 181 27.69 -30.40 1.40
C TRP A 181 27.54 -31.53 0.37
N VAL A 182 26.55 -32.44 0.51
CA VAL A 182 25.98 -33.23 -0.61
C VAL A 182 24.49 -33.54 -0.33
N SER A 183 23.60 -33.21 -1.27
CA SER A 183 22.23 -33.76 -1.38
C SER A 183 22.25 -35.11 -2.10
N PRO A 184 21.29 -36.03 -1.87
CA PRO A 184 20.33 -36.28 -2.96
C PRO A 184 18.91 -36.73 -2.56
N ASN A 185 18.07 -36.65 -3.58
CA ASN A 185 16.65 -36.99 -3.68
C ASN A 185 16.41 -38.53 -3.66
N ARG A 186 15.26 -38.92 -3.07
CA ARG A 186 14.40 -40.11 -3.31
C ARG A 186 15.03 -41.46 -3.74
N GLN A 187 14.77 -42.50 -2.95
CA GLN A 187 13.98 -43.66 -3.40
C GLN A 187 13.50 -44.54 -2.22
N ALA A 188 12.48 -45.33 -2.54
CA ALA A 188 11.52 -45.98 -1.64
C ALA A 188 12.08 -47.17 -0.84
N GLY A 189 11.40 -47.45 0.28
CA GLY A 189 11.55 -48.69 1.05
C GLY A 189 10.66 -48.69 2.28
N SER A 190 9.46 -49.26 2.19
CA SER A 190 8.70 -49.73 3.36
C SER A 190 9.52 -50.77 4.14
N PRO A 191 9.36 -50.88 5.46
CA PRO A 191 8.46 -51.94 5.93
C PRO A 191 7.65 -51.62 7.20
N ARG A 192 6.40 -52.08 7.13
CA ARG A 192 5.60 -52.81 8.14
C ARG A 192 5.49 -52.29 9.58
N CYS A 193 4.24 -52.06 9.94
CA CYS A 193 3.66 -51.93 11.26
C CYS A 193 4.00 -53.12 12.18
N GLY A 194 4.42 -52.82 13.41
CA GLY A 194 4.40 -53.72 14.56
C GLY A 194 3.69 -53.02 15.72
N HIS A 195 2.53 -53.55 16.10
CA HIS A 195 1.81 -53.15 17.30
C HIS A 195 2.57 -53.60 18.56
N SER A 196 2.81 -52.69 19.50
CA SER A 196 2.78 -53.02 20.92
C SER A 196 1.88 -52.03 21.65
N ARG A 197 0.80 -52.57 22.22
CA ARG A 197 -0.15 -51.90 23.10
C ARG A 197 0.51 -51.77 24.48
N GLN A 198 0.58 -50.55 25.00
CA GLN A 198 0.50 -50.32 26.44
C GLN A 198 -0.49 -49.18 26.70
N SER A 199 -1.43 -49.48 27.58
CA SER A 199 -2.62 -48.70 27.89
C SER A 199 -2.33 -47.51 28.82
N SER A 200 -2.89 -46.37 28.42
CA SER A 200 -3.46 -45.26 29.20
C SER A 200 -3.23 -45.20 30.72
N ASN A 201 -2.79 -44.03 31.20
CA ASN A 201 -3.61 -43.19 32.09
C ASN A 201 -3.06 -41.76 32.26
N ALA A 202 -3.98 -40.84 32.58
CA ALA A 202 -3.84 -39.40 32.83
C ALA A 202 -3.79 -38.49 31.58
N SER A 203 -4.99 -38.17 31.10
CA SER A 203 -5.28 -36.99 30.28
C SER A 203 -4.89 -35.70 31.00
N SER A 204 -3.68 -35.19 30.76
CA SER A 204 -3.46 -33.75 30.85
C SER A 204 -4.11 -33.13 29.61
N ALA A 205 -5.26 -32.49 29.76
CA ALA A 205 -5.84 -31.70 28.69
C ALA A 205 -4.83 -30.61 28.33
N SER A 206 -4.03 -30.84 27.28
CA SER A 206 -3.15 -29.81 26.74
C SER A 206 -4.05 -28.67 26.28
N MET A 207 -4.04 -27.55 26.99
CA MET A 207 -4.76 -26.34 26.58
C MET A 207 -4.13 -25.87 25.27
N GLN A 208 -4.79 -26.17 24.16
CA GLN A 208 -4.44 -25.65 22.84
C GLN A 208 -4.89 -24.21 22.77
N TYR A 209 -3.95 -23.27 22.69
CA TYR A 209 -4.27 -21.87 22.46
C TYR A 209 -4.17 -21.57 20.97
N LYS A 210 -5.23 -20.98 20.42
CA LYS A 210 -5.27 -20.54 19.03
C LYS A 210 -4.37 -19.32 18.86
N ARG A 211 -3.25 -19.46 18.14
CA ARG A 211 -2.37 -18.33 17.78
C ARG A 211 -2.56 -17.98 16.32
N TRP A 212 -2.53 -16.68 16.02
CA TRP A 212 -2.53 -16.20 14.64
C TRP A 212 -1.12 -15.82 14.24
N VAL A 213 -0.64 -16.41 13.14
CA VAL A 213 0.70 -16.17 12.61
C VAL A 213 0.58 -15.38 11.31
N ASP A 214 1.33 -14.28 11.21
CA ASP A 214 1.42 -13.46 10.00
C ASP A 214 2.14 -14.25 8.90
N VAL A 215 1.43 -14.54 7.80
CA VAL A 215 1.99 -15.27 6.63
C VAL A 215 2.36 -14.28 5.53
N ILE A 216 1.48 -13.31 5.27
CA ILE A 216 1.70 -12.26 4.27
C ILE A 216 1.48 -10.91 4.94
N THR A 217 2.35 -9.96 4.64
CA THR A 217 2.25 -8.57 5.08
C THR A 217 2.43 -7.65 3.89
N VAL A 218 1.44 -6.80 3.62
CA VAL A 218 1.45 -5.84 2.51
C VAL A 218 1.35 -4.43 3.09
N PRO A 219 2.38 -3.59 2.96
CA PRO A 219 2.30 -2.17 3.25
C PRO A 219 1.30 -1.48 2.33
N LEU A 220 0.44 -0.61 2.87
CA LEU A 220 -0.63 0.06 2.14
C LEU A 220 -0.20 1.39 1.49
N MET A 221 0.94 1.93 1.88
CA MET A 221 1.49 3.15 1.28
C MET A 221 1.68 2.96 -0.23
N MET A 222 0.95 3.72 -1.04
CA MET A 222 0.94 3.61 -2.51
C MET A 222 0.68 2.18 -3.02
N ALA A 223 -0.02 1.35 -2.24
CA ALA A 223 -0.54 0.08 -2.72
C ALA A 223 -1.74 0.31 -3.65
N TYR A 224 -2.26 -0.77 -4.24
CA TYR A 224 -3.56 -0.73 -4.90
C TYR A 224 -4.32 -2.03 -4.69
N VAL A 225 -5.64 -1.91 -4.77
CA VAL A 225 -6.55 -3.05 -4.79
C VAL A 225 -6.95 -3.29 -6.23
N THR A 226 -7.02 -4.54 -6.66
CA THR A 226 -7.58 -4.87 -7.98
C THR A 226 -8.55 -6.03 -7.89
N ARG A 227 -9.68 -5.90 -8.59
CA ARG A 227 -10.63 -7.00 -8.78
C ARG A 227 -10.41 -7.73 -10.10
N TYR A 228 -9.72 -7.11 -11.04
CA TYR A 228 -9.40 -7.70 -12.33
C TYR A 228 -8.30 -8.75 -12.22
N ILE A 229 -8.44 -9.84 -12.97
CA ILE A 229 -7.36 -10.82 -13.13
C ILE A 229 -6.13 -10.08 -13.65
N PHE A 230 -5.00 -10.27 -12.98
CA PHE A 230 -3.81 -9.51 -13.27
C PHE A 230 -3.38 -9.73 -14.71
N GLY A 231 -3.18 -8.63 -15.44
CA GLY A 231 -2.81 -8.68 -16.84
C GLY A 231 -3.99 -8.67 -17.82
N THR A 232 -5.26 -8.75 -17.36
CA THR A 232 -6.41 -8.93 -18.26
C THR A 232 -7.54 -7.92 -18.01
N ASP A 233 -8.60 -8.04 -18.82
CA ASP A 233 -9.89 -7.34 -18.73
C ASP A 233 -10.93 -8.08 -17.86
N LYS A 234 -10.63 -9.30 -17.39
CA LYS A 234 -11.61 -10.16 -16.72
C LYS A 234 -11.76 -9.83 -15.25
N LEU A 235 -12.98 -9.47 -14.85
CA LEU A 235 -13.31 -9.15 -13.46
C LEU A 235 -13.51 -10.42 -12.62
N ARG A 236 -12.90 -10.48 -11.43
CA ARG A 236 -13.21 -11.54 -10.46
C ARG A 236 -14.54 -11.28 -9.77
N ARG A 237 -15.40 -12.30 -9.78
CA ARG A 237 -16.60 -12.31 -8.95
C ARG A 237 -16.20 -12.53 -7.50
N ASN A 238 -16.67 -11.66 -6.62
CA ASN A 238 -16.52 -11.80 -5.17
C ASN A 238 -15.09 -12.00 -4.64
N ALA A 239 -14.09 -11.50 -5.37
CA ALA A 239 -12.70 -11.62 -4.98
C ALA A 239 -11.90 -10.39 -5.40
N PHE A 240 -10.78 -10.18 -4.72
CA PHE A 240 -9.85 -9.08 -4.97
C PHE A 240 -8.42 -9.47 -4.58
N GLU A 241 -7.46 -8.67 -5.01
CA GLU A 241 -6.05 -8.80 -4.64
C GLU A 241 -5.54 -7.41 -4.22
N VAL A 242 -4.68 -7.37 -3.19
CA VAL A 242 -3.99 -6.14 -2.79
C VAL A 242 -2.51 -6.29 -3.11
N ARG A 243 -1.96 -5.29 -3.78
CA ARG A 243 -0.58 -5.26 -4.27
C ARG A 243 0.15 -4.04 -3.71
N GLY A 244 1.26 -4.30 -3.02
CA GLY A 244 2.12 -3.28 -2.41
C GLY A 244 3.28 -2.87 -3.29
N LEU A 245 3.96 -1.81 -2.86
CA LEU A 245 5.07 -1.15 -3.56
C LEU A 245 6.29 -2.05 -3.82
N ASN A 246 6.59 -2.96 -2.88
CA ASN A 246 7.78 -3.83 -2.90
C ASN A 246 7.54 -5.19 -3.58
N GLY A 247 6.52 -5.29 -4.43
CA GLY A 247 6.10 -6.56 -5.03
C GLY A 247 5.35 -7.50 -4.09
N ALA A 248 5.14 -7.12 -2.82
CA ALA A 248 4.28 -7.87 -1.91
C ALA A 248 2.84 -7.91 -2.42
N ARG A 249 2.20 -9.07 -2.34
CA ARG A 249 0.83 -9.29 -2.78
C ARG A 249 0.12 -10.28 -1.87
N THR A 250 -1.18 -10.09 -1.69
CA THR A 250 -2.00 -10.98 -0.86
C THR A 250 -2.30 -12.33 -1.51
N GLY A 251 -2.13 -12.46 -2.82
CA GLY A 251 -2.87 -13.46 -3.58
C GLY A 251 -4.36 -13.06 -3.69
N VAL A 252 -5.16 -13.95 -4.25
CA VAL A 252 -6.59 -13.70 -4.47
C VAL A 252 -7.35 -13.98 -3.18
N ILE A 253 -7.91 -12.93 -2.59
CA ILE A 253 -8.80 -12.99 -1.43
C ILE A 253 -10.22 -13.17 -1.95
N HIS A 254 -10.90 -14.23 -1.53
CA HIS A 254 -12.28 -14.54 -1.87
C HIS A 254 -13.19 -14.28 -0.67
N CYS A 255 -14.33 -13.66 -0.94
CA CYS A 255 -15.36 -13.38 0.04
C CYS A 255 -16.68 -14.02 -0.41
N ASP A 256 -17.34 -14.78 0.43
CA ASP A 256 -18.59 -15.47 0.04
C ASP A 256 -19.80 -14.52 0.08
N ASP A 257 -19.63 -13.33 0.67
CA ASP A 257 -20.66 -12.31 0.87
C ASP A 257 -20.23 -10.99 0.21
N SER A 258 -21.07 -10.47 -0.68
CA SER A 258 -20.79 -9.25 -1.45
C SER A 258 -20.80 -7.98 -0.60
N ALA A 259 -21.54 -7.96 0.51
CA ALA A 259 -21.52 -6.83 1.44
C ALA A 259 -20.19 -6.80 2.21
N ILE A 260 -19.71 -7.95 2.67
CA ILE A 260 -18.40 -8.08 3.34
C ILE A 260 -17.26 -7.71 2.39
N LEU A 261 -17.33 -8.19 1.13
CA LEU A 261 -16.39 -7.79 0.07
C LEU A 261 -16.35 -6.27 -0.07
N SER A 262 -17.51 -5.64 -0.22
CA SER A 262 -17.62 -4.19 -0.45
C SER A 262 -17.06 -3.40 0.72
N GLN A 263 -17.28 -3.86 1.96
CA GLN A 263 -16.70 -3.24 3.15
C GLN A 263 -15.17 -3.38 3.19
N TRP A 264 -14.63 -4.56 2.89
CA TRP A 264 -13.18 -4.74 2.82
C TRP A 264 -12.54 -3.85 1.77
N LEU A 265 -13.10 -3.82 0.55
CA LEU A 265 -12.64 -2.93 -0.52
C LEU A 265 -12.65 -1.47 -0.07
N LYS A 266 -13.75 -1.02 0.54
CA LYS A 266 -13.85 0.35 1.06
C LYS A 266 -12.76 0.65 2.09
N TYR A 267 -12.63 -0.16 3.15
CA TYR A 267 -11.67 0.12 4.22
C TYR A 267 -10.22 0.08 3.75
N ILE A 268 -9.88 -0.85 2.85
CA ILE A 268 -8.53 -0.96 2.31
C ILE A 268 -8.23 0.23 1.39
N THR A 269 -9.14 0.56 0.46
CA THR A 269 -8.97 1.69 -0.47
C THR A 269 -8.93 3.03 0.26
N ASP A 270 -9.73 3.21 1.32
CA ASP A 270 -9.70 4.43 2.15
C ASP A 270 -8.33 4.59 2.82
N ASN A 271 -7.76 3.52 3.40
CA ASN A 271 -6.44 3.54 4.02
C ASN A 271 -5.33 3.85 2.99
N ILE A 272 -5.34 3.16 1.84
CA ILE A 272 -4.38 3.37 0.74
C ILE A 272 -4.44 4.82 0.25
N THR A 273 -5.65 5.33 0.01
CA THR A 273 -5.86 6.71 -0.47
C THR A 273 -5.36 7.71 0.56
N GLY A 274 -5.67 7.52 1.85
CA GLY A 274 -5.22 8.39 2.92
C GLY A 274 -3.69 8.47 3.03
N LEU A 275 -3.02 7.31 2.98
CA LEU A 275 -1.55 7.24 3.02
C LEU A 275 -0.91 7.85 1.77
N THR A 276 -1.43 7.52 0.59
CA THR A 276 -0.93 8.07 -0.68
C THR A 276 -1.06 9.60 -0.68
N HIS A 277 -2.19 10.13 -0.23
CA HIS A 277 -2.39 11.57 -0.11
C HIS A 277 -1.45 12.23 0.92
N LEU A 278 -1.20 11.57 2.07
CA LEU A 278 -0.20 12.04 3.04
C LEU A 278 1.19 12.11 2.40
N GLN A 279 1.57 11.08 1.65
CA GLN A 279 2.86 11.05 0.95
C GLN A 279 2.94 12.16 -0.11
N MET A 280 1.86 12.42 -0.85
CA MET A 280 1.78 13.53 -1.80
C MET A 280 2.03 14.87 -1.11
N LYS A 281 1.40 15.10 0.06
CA LYS A 281 1.63 16.29 0.88
C LYS A 281 3.08 16.42 1.33
N LEU A 282 3.72 15.32 1.72
CA LEU A 282 5.14 15.31 2.10
C LEU A 282 6.05 15.63 0.91
N TYR A 283 5.78 15.08 -0.28
CA TYR A 283 6.51 15.45 -1.49
C TYR A 283 6.35 16.93 -1.84
N ASN A 284 5.13 17.46 -1.79
CA ASN A 284 4.82 18.86 -2.12
C ASN A 284 5.48 19.89 -1.19
N ARG A 285 6.00 19.49 -0.02
CA ARG A 285 6.85 20.35 0.81
C ARG A 285 8.19 20.68 0.14
N ASN A 286 8.62 19.87 -0.82
CA ASN A 286 9.89 20.01 -1.53
C ASN A 286 9.73 20.63 -2.92
N PHE A 287 8.50 20.89 -3.37
CA PHE A 287 8.22 21.42 -4.70
C PHE A 287 7.64 22.84 -4.63
N GLY A 288 8.10 23.71 -5.52
CA GLY A 288 7.54 25.05 -5.70
C GLY A 288 6.07 24.98 -6.17
N PRO A 289 5.27 26.06 -5.99
CA PRO A 289 3.82 26.04 -6.29
C PRO A 289 3.46 25.54 -7.69
N GLY A 290 4.25 25.88 -8.73
CA GLY A 290 4.02 25.43 -10.11
C GLY A 290 4.50 24.02 -10.44
N GLU A 291 5.11 23.33 -9.49
CA GLU A 291 5.69 21.99 -9.65
C GLU A 291 5.09 20.95 -8.70
N ARG A 292 4.05 21.32 -7.95
CA ARG A 292 3.38 20.45 -6.99
C ARG A 292 2.62 19.33 -7.71
N ILE A 293 2.49 18.22 -7.01
CA ILE A 293 1.69 17.07 -7.40
C ILE A 293 0.24 17.36 -7.05
N GLU A 294 -0.63 17.36 -8.06
CA GLU A 294 -2.08 17.49 -7.93
C GLU A 294 -2.74 16.13 -7.72
N TYR A 295 -2.17 15.08 -8.32
CA TYR A 295 -2.67 13.72 -8.20
C TYR A 295 -1.55 12.71 -8.34
N MET A 296 -1.64 11.61 -7.61
CA MET A 296 -0.87 10.40 -7.91
C MET A 296 -1.64 9.14 -7.49
N GLY A 297 -1.58 8.09 -8.31
CA GLY A 297 -2.28 6.84 -8.06
C GLY A 297 -2.08 5.81 -9.17
N TRP A 298 -2.46 4.57 -8.90
CA TRP A 298 -2.38 3.49 -9.89
C TRP A 298 -3.50 3.57 -10.92
N VAL A 299 -3.14 3.32 -12.17
CA VAL A 299 -4.04 3.14 -13.32
C VAL A 299 -3.60 1.88 -14.07
N ASN A 300 -4.46 1.33 -14.91
CA ASN A 300 -4.13 0.18 -15.75
C ASN A 300 -4.12 0.60 -17.21
N GLU A 301 -2.96 0.51 -17.84
CA GLU A 301 -2.75 0.82 -19.25
C GLU A 301 -2.98 -0.42 -20.11
N ALA A 302 -3.82 -0.28 -21.13
CA ALA A 302 -4.02 -1.32 -22.11
C ALA A 302 -2.78 -1.47 -23.01
N VAL A 303 -2.39 -2.70 -23.26
CA VAL A 303 -1.25 -3.06 -24.10
C VAL A 303 -1.78 -3.48 -25.47
N SER A 304 -1.38 -2.76 -26.50
CA SER A 304 -1.71 -3.12 -27.88
C SER A 304 -0.75 -4.21 -28.37
N ASN A 305 -1.29 -5.40 -28.66
CA ASN A 305 -0.55 -6.50 -29.27
C ASN A 305 -1.07 -6.75 -30.70
N SER A 306 -0.16 -7.13 -31.60
CA SER A 306 -0.43 -7.31 -33.04
C SER A 306 -1.49 -8.36 -33.38
N ASN A 307 -1.76 -9.32 -32.48
CA ASN A 307 -2.67 -10.44 -32.76
C ASN A 307 -4.05 -10.31 -32.09
N GLN A 308 -4.15 -9.55 -30.99
CA GLN A 308 -5.40 -9.25 -30.28
C GLN A 308 -5.23 -7.90 -29.55
N PRO A 309 -5.70 -6.79 -30.12
CA PRO A 309 -5.55 -5.50 -29.47
C PRO A 309 -6.46 -5.45 -28.21
N TRP A 310 -5.96 -4.84 -27.13
CA TRP A 310 -6.71 -4.46 -25.91
C TRP A 310 -7.13 -5.56 -24.92
N GLN A 311 -6.64 -6.80 -24.98
CA GLN A 311 -6.95 -7.81 -23.93
C GLN A 311 -5.93 -7.89 -22.80
N SER A 312 -4.80 -7.19 -22.94
CA SER A 312 -3.72 -7.19 -21.97
C SER A 312 -3.60 -5.83 -21.29
N TYR A 313 -3.41 -5.84 -19.98
CA TYR A 313 -3.29 -4.64 -19.17
C TYR A 313 -2.04 -4.68 -18.31
N ARG A 314 -1.40 -3.53 -18.12
CA ARG A 314 -0.32 -3.37 -17.16
C ARG A 314 -0.59 -2.21 -16.21
N PRO A 315 -0.28 -2.36 -14.91
CA PRO A 315 -0.40 -1.26 -13.98
C PRO A 315 0.65 -0.19 -14.29
N ARG A 316 0.26 1.07 -14.16
CA ARG A 316 1.10 2.26 -14.25
C ARG A 316 0.80 3.14 -13.04
N PHE A 317 1.82 3.76 -12.47
CA PHE A 317 1.60 4.79 -11.47
C PHE A 317 1.53 6.14 -12.18
N LEU A 318 0.32 6.70 -12.25
CA LEU A 318 0.04 7.99 -12.88
C LEU A 318 0.26 9.09 -11.86
N ALA A 319 0.91 10.19 -12.26
CA ALA A 319 0.96 11.41 -11.49
C ALA A 319 0.76 12.65 -12.37
N LEU A 320 0.09 13.66 -11.82
CA LEU A 320 -0.02 15.00 -12.39
C LEU A 320 0.83 15.92 -11.52
N LYS A 321 1.98 16.37 -12.03
CA LYS A 321 2.94 17.20 -11.31
C LYS A 321 3.25 18.45 -12.12
N GLY A 322 2.85 19.61 -11.61
CA GLY A 322 2.94 20.87 -12.35
C GLY A 322 2.26 20.75 -13.72
N PRO A 323 2.94 21.09 -14.83
CA PRO A 323 2.38 20.96 -16.18
C PRO A 323 2.51 19.56 -16.79
N ASP A 324 3.00 18.57 -16.02
CA ASP A 324 3.37 17.25 -16.53
C ASP A 324 2.43 16.13 -16.08
N LEU A 325 1.96 15.35 -17.05
CA LEU A 325 1.44 14.00 -16.87
C LEU A 325 2.62 13.02 -16.89
N LEU A 326 2.80 12.28 -15.80
CA LEU A 326 3.87 11.32 -15.60
C LEU A 326 3.28 9.90 -15.47
N LEU A 327 3.87 8.93 -16.16
CA LEU A 327 3.48 7.51 -16.07
C LEU A 327 4.68 6.65 -15.68
N PHE A 328 4.74 6.22 -14.42
CA PHE A 328 5.81 5.36 -13.91
C PHE A 328 5.43 3.87 -13.98
N GLU A 329 6.45 3.00 -14.10
CA GLU A 329 6.27 1.55 -13.86
C GLU A 329 6.07 1.25 -12.37
N THR A 330 6.84 1.94 -11.51
CA THR A 330 6.76 1.84 -10.06
C THR A 330 6.65 3.23 -9.44
N PRO A 331 5.89 3.40 -8.35
CA PRO A 331 5.75 4.68 -7.68
C PRO A 331 7.11 5.27 -7.27
N PRO A 332 7.30 6.59 -7.40
CA PRO A 332 8.51 7.27 -6.93
C PRO A 332 8.61 7.15 -5.41
N CYS A 333 9.78 6.75 -4.92
CA CYS A 333 10.07 6.53 -3.50
C CYS A 333 10.86 7.69 -2.87
N ASN A 334 11.52 8.50 -3.70
CA ASN A 334 12.27 9.68 -3.28
C ASN A 334 12.06 10.85 -4.26
N ILE A 335 12.52 12.05 -3.86
CA ILE A 335 12.35 13.29 -4.64
C ILE A 335 13.04 13.21 -6.01
N GLY A 336 14.20 12.54 -6.10
CA GLY A 336 14.97 12.39 -7.34
C GLY A 336 14.32 11.48 -8.38
N ASP A 337 13.44 10.56 -7.96
CA ASP A 337 12.74 9.66 -8.88
C ASP A 337 11.79 10.42 -9.82
N TRP A 338 11.24 11.55 -9.37
CA TRP A 338 10.28 12.35 -10.13
C TRP A 338 10.86 12.90 -11.44
N SER A 339 12.15 13.25 -11.46
CA SER A 339 12.85 13.71 -12.66
C SER A 339 13.25 12.57 -13.62
N ARG A 340 13.13 11.31 -13.20
CA ARG A 340 13.58 10.13 -13.97
C ARG A 340 12.45 9.46 -14.75
N CYS A 341 11.25 10.03 -14.74
CA CYS A 341 10.10 9.45 -15.42
C CYS A 341 10.29 9.45 -16.95
N ALA A 342 10.39 8.27 -17.56
CA ALA A 342 10.57 8.12 -19.00
C ALA A 342 9.34 8.55 -19.81
N LEU A 343 8.14 8.47 -19.24
CA LEU A 343 6.88 8.80 -19.89
C LEU A 343 6.31 10.08 -19.31
N THR A 344 6.72 11.21 -19.90
CA THR A 344 6.33 12.55 -19.50
C THR A 344 5.63 13.27 -20.65
N PHE A 345 4.45 13.85 -20.39
CA PHE A 345 3.64 14.57 -21.36
C PHE A 345 3.15 15.89 -20.79
N LYS A 346 3.09 16.95 -21.60
CA LYS A 346 2.52 18.22 -21.17
C LYS A 346 1.00 18.15 -21.19
N VAL A 347 0.35 18.49 -20.07
CA VAL A 347 -1.12 18.45 -19.96
C VAL A 347 -1.80 19.39 -20.96
N TYR A 348 -1.19 20.56 -21.22
CA TYR A 348 -1.68 21.53 -22.21
C TYR A 348 -1.38 21.14 -23.67
N GLN A 349 -0.78 19.98 -23.92
CA GLN A 349 -0.58 19.39 -25.25
C GLN A 349 -1.07 17.96 -25.31
N THR A 350 -1.92 17.54 -24.37
CA THR A 350 -2.41 16.16 -24.30
C THR A 350 -3.92 16.21 -24.22
N MET A 351 -4.59 15.46 -25.09
CA MET A 351 -6.02 15.25 -24.98
C MET A 351 -6.29 14.24 -23.88
N PHE A 352 -7.19 14.60 -22.96
CA PHE A 352 -7.77 13.68 -21.98
C PHE A 352 -9.25 13.53 -22.30
N ARG A 353 -9.73 12.29 -22.36
CA ARG A 353 -11.12 11.99 -22.67
C ARG A 353 -11.60 10.81 -21.84
N VAL A 354 -12.66 11.02 -21.06
CA VAL A 354 -13.38 9.92 -20.41
C VAL A 354 -14.17 9.15 -21.47
N MET A 355 -14.07 7.82 -21.44
CA MET A 355 -14.74 6.95 -22.40
C MET A 355 -16.17 6.66 -21.91
N ARG A 356 -17.14 6.70 -22.83
CA ARG A 356 -18.48 6.18 -22.54
C ARG A 356 -18.45 4.66 -22.54
N GLU A 357 -19.36 4.02 -21.81
CA GLU A 357 -19.42 2.55 -21.74
C GLU A 357 -19.58 1.90 -23.12
N SER A 358 -20.33 2.54 -24.03
CA SER A 358 -20.50 2.10 -25.42
C SER A 358 -19.23 2.21 -26.27
N GLU A 359 -18.22 2.96 -25.80
CA GLU A 359 -16.95 3.20 -26.48
C GLU A 359 -15.82 2.35 -25.86
N ASN A 360 -16.12 1.53 -24.85
CA ASN A 360 -15.14 0.64 -24.25
C ASN A 360 -14.70 -0.43 -25.26
N VAL A 361 -13.39 -0.69 -25.28
CA VAL A 361 -12.78 -1.68 -26.19
C VAL A 361 -12.80 -3.11 -25.62
N ASP A 362 -13.16 -3.29 -24.35
CA ASP A 362 -13.20 -4.56 -23.61
C ASP A 362 -14.11 -4.48 -22.35
N GLU A 363 -14.01 -5.47 -21.46
CA GLU A 363 -14.79 -5.57 -20.22
C GLU A 363 -14.35 -4.61 -19.09
N ARG A 364 -13.26 -3.86 -19.27
CA ARG A 364 -12.83 -2.89 -18.27
C ARG A 364 -13.75 -1.69 -18.24
N GLN A 365 -14.04 -1.26 -17.02
CA GLN A 365 -14.85 -0.09 -16.74
C GLN A 365 -13.97 1.09 -16.35
N HIS A 366 -14.58 2.28 -16.31
CA HIS A 366 -13.94 3.50 -15.84
C HIS A 366 -12.71 3.88 -16.66
N CYS A 367 -12.87 3.80 -17.97
CA CYS A 367 -11.80 3.99 -18.94
C CYS A 367 -11.68 5.45 -19.37
N PHE A 368 -10.45 5.87 -19.67
CA PHE A 368 -10.14 7.18 -20.22
C PHE A 368 -8.94 7.08 -21.17
N LEU A 369 -8.83 8.05 -22.06
CA LEU A 369 -7.82 8.12 -23.09
C LEU A 369 -6.90 9.33 -22.83
N ALA A 370 -5.60 9.11 -22.88
CA ALA A 370 -4.60 10.16 -22.94
C ALA A 370 -3.86 10.10 -24.28
N GLN A 371 -3.92 11.17 -25.08
CA GLN A 371 -3.26 11.24 -26.38
C GLN A 371 -2.43 12.50 -26.50
N SER A 372 -1.12 12.34 -26.72
CA SER A 372 -0.20 13.43 -27.03
C SER A 372 0.24 13.36 -28.49
N PRO A 373 0.57 14.49 -29.14
CA PRO A 373 0.90 14.51 -30.56
C PRO A 373 2.17 13.74 -30.87
N GLY A 374 2.16 13.00 -31.98
CA GLY A 374 3.27 12.12 -32.38
C GLY A 374 3.52 10.94 -31.44
N LYS A 375 2.61 10.66 -30.50
CA LYS A 375 2.68 9.51 -29.58
C LYS A 375 1.46 8.61 -29.75
N PRO A 376 1.60 7.29 -29.57
CA PRO A 376 0.45 6.40 -29.62
C PRO A 376 -0.55 6.75 -28.50
N PRO A 377 -1.87 6.64 -28.76
CA PRO A 377 -2.90 6.84 -27.74
C PRO A 377 -2.72 5.85 -26.58
N ARG A 378 -2.95 6.33 -25.36
CA ARG A 378 -2.89 5.50 -24.14
C ARG A 378 -4.29 5.34 -23.58
N TYR A 379 -4.84 4.14 -23.71
CA TYR A 379 -6.11 3.76 -23.10
C TYR A 379 -5.84 3.26 -21.68
N LEU A 380 -6.47 3.90 -20.71
CA LEU A 380 -6.21 3.73 -19.28
C LEU A 380 -7.53 3.40 -18.57
N SER A 381 -7.48 2.62 -17.49
CA SER A 381 -8.62 2.33 -16.64
C SER A 381 -8.26 2.42 -15.15
N VAL A 382 -9.24 2.70 -14.32
CA VAL A 382 -9.15 2.69 -12.85
C VAL A 382 -10.18 1.73 -12.26
N GLU A 383 -10.05 1.39 -10.99
CA GLU A 383 -10.83 0.29 -10.39
C GLU A 383 -12.25 0.73 -10.01
N THR A 384 -12.47 2.03 -9.81
CA THR A 384 -13.78 2.58 -9.43
C THR A 384 -14.12 3.87 -10.14
N ARG A 385 -15.43 4.15 -10.29
CA ARG A 385 -15.93 5.44 -10.80
C ARG A 385 -15.42 6.63 -9.95
N GLN A 386 -15.29 6.46 -8.64
CA GLN A 386 -14.80 7.53 -7.76
C GLN A 386 -13.32 7.85 -8.01
N GLU A 387 -12.50 6.85 -8.38
CA GLU A 387 -11.12 7.09 -8.83
C GLU A 387 -11.10 7.85 -10.15
N LEU A 388 -11.96 7.51 -11.11
CA LEU A 388 -12.01 8.18 -12.40
C LEU A 388 -12.37 9.66 -12.24
N LEU A 389 -13.38 9.96 -11.42
CA LEU A 389 -13.77 11.34 -11.12
C LEU A 389 -12.65 12.12 -10.44
N ARG A 390 -11.83 11.49 -9.59
CA ARG A 390 -10.65 12.12 -8.97
C ARG A 390 -9.57 12.42 -10.02
N VAL A 391 -9.28 11.49 -10.93
CA VAL A 391 -8.32 11.70 -12.02
C VAL A 391 -8.79 12.84 -12.93
N GLU A 392 -10.06 12.85 -13.31
CA GLU A 392 -10.66 13.89 -14.15
C GLU A 392 -10.63 15.27 -13.49
N ALA A 393 -11.03 15.38 -12.22
CA ALA A 393 -10.97 16.64 -11.47
C ALA A 393 -9.53 17.16 -11.33
N ALA A 394 -8.57 16.28 -11.03
CA ALA A 394 -7.17 16.64 -10.96
C ALA A 394 -6.59 17.02 -12.33
N TRP A 395 -7.04 16.37 -13.41
CA TRP A 395 -6.66 16.73 -14.77
C TRP A 395 -7.08 18.17 -15.10
N HIS A 396 -8.35 18.52 -14.84
CA HIS A 396 -8.84 19.88 -15.06
C HIS A 396 -8.06 20.91 -14.23
N THR A 397 -7.78 20.60 -12.96
CA THR A 397 -6.97 21.45 -12.08
C THR A 397 -5.56 21.66 -12.64
N ALA A 398 -4.89 20.58 -13.07
CA ALA A 398 -3.56 20.63 -13.66
C ALA A 398 -3.53 21.43 -14.97
N VAL A 399 -4.53 21.26 -15.85
CA VAL A 399 -4.66 22.05 -17.09
C VAL A 399 -4.82 23.55 -16.78
N CYS A 400 -5.70 23.91 -15.84
CA CYS A 400 -5.92 25.30 -15.47
C CYS A 400 -4.66 25.95 -14.91
N SER A 401 -3.98 25.27 -13.99
CA SER A 401 -2.71 25.71 -13.41
C SER A 401 -1.63 25.87 -14.49
N ALA A 402 -1.47 24.86 -15.35
CA ALA A 402 -0.45 24.87 -16.40
C ALA A 402 -0.67 25.99 -17.44
N VAL A 403 -1.91 26.21 -17.89
CA VAL A 403 -2.23 27.28 -18.85
C VAL A 403 -2.03 28.67 -18.22
N THR A 404 -2.45 28.85 -16.97
CA THR A 404 -2.29 30.12 -16.26
C THR A 404 -0.81 30.48 -16.08
N HIS A 405 0.06 29.49 -15.82
CA HIS A 405 1.50 29.68 -15.77
C HIS A 405 2.15 29.87 -17.15
N LEU A 406 1.67 29.15 -18.18
CA LEU A 406 2.17 29.24 -19.54
C LEU A 406 1.93 30.64 -20.16
N LYS A 407 0.81 31.30 -19.80
CA LYS A 407 0.34 32.62 -20.26
C LYS A 407 0.08 32.73 -21.77
N SER A 408 1.02 32.34 -22.62
CA SER A 408 0.85 32.37 -24.07
C SER A 408 1.60 31.23 -24.77
N LYS A 409 1.11 30.87 -25.95
CA LYS A 409 1.79 29.91 -26.84
C LYS A 409 1.50 30.24 -28.30
N THR A 410 2.56 30.32 -29.10
CA THR A 410 2.48 30.60 -30.54
C THR A 410 2.70 29.34 -31.35
N PHE A 411 1.91 29.19 -32.40
CA PHE A 411 1.97 28.09 -33.35
C PHE A 411 2.26 28.64 -34.75
N PRO A 412 3.21 28.05 -35.49
CA PRO A 412 3.43 28.41 -36.88
C PRO A 412 2.23 27.96 -37.73
N VAL A 413 1.71 28.89 -38.53
CA VAL A 413 0.57 28.68 -39.42
C VAL A 413 0.79 29.42 -40.74
N THR A 414 0.06 29.04 -41.77
CA THR A 414 -0.03 29.77 -43.03
C THR A 414 -1.41 30.43 -43.12
N PHE A 415 -1.44 31.73 -43.39
CA PHE A 415 -2.67 32.50 -43.61
C PHE A 415 -2.54 33.30 -44.91
N ASN A 416 -3.50 33.16 -45.82
CA ASN A 416 -3.47 33.78 -47.15
C ASN A 416 -2.13 33.55 -47.88
N SER A 417 -1.63 32.31 -47.85
CA SER A 417 -0.36 31.91 -48.46
C SER A 417 0.89 32.61 -47.92
N ARG A 418 0.81 33.21 -46.71
CA ARG A 418 1.94 33.84 -46.02
C ARG A 418 2.20 33.16 -44.66
N SER A 419 3.47 33.08 -44.27
CA SER A 419 3.86 32.55 -42.95
C SER A 419 3.40 33.49 -41.84
N ALA A 420 2.75 32.92 -40.82
CA ALA A 420 2.19 33.63 -39.69
C ALA A 420 2.34 32.82 -38.39
N GLY A 421 2.21 33.51 -37.27
CA GLY A 421 2.11 32.90 -35.94
C GLY A 421 0.70 33.07 -35.39
N LEU A 422 0.02 31.97 -35.09
CA LEU A 422 -1.20 32.00 -34.28
C LEU A 422 -0.82 31.89 -32.81
N THR A 423 -1.04 32.95 -32.05
CA THR A 423 -0.78 33.01 -30.62
C THR A 423 -2.07 32.84 -29.84
N LEU A 424 -2.07 31.85 -28.95
CA LEU A 424 -3.07 31.70 -27.89
C LEU A 424 -2.53 32.40 -26.64
N GLU A 425 -3.18 33.46 -26.19
CA GLU A 425 -2.79 34.23 -25.02
C GLU A 425 -3.92 34.25 -24.00
N TRP A 426 -3.59 33.95 -22.74
CA TRP A 426 -4.55 33.83 -21.65
C TRP A 426 -5.44 35.06 -21.53
N THR A 427 -4.91 36.27 -21.58
CA THR A 427 -5.73 37.49 -21.42
C THR A 427 -6.38 37.94 -22.72
N GLN A 428 -5.65 37.91 -23.83
CA GLN A 428 -6.07 38.53 -25.09
C GLN A 428 -6.85 37.60 -26.02
N GLY A 429 -6.80 36.28 -25.82
CA GLY A 429 -7.44 35.30 -26.70
C GLY A 429 -6.54 34.85 -27.84
N PHE A 430 -7.08 34.91 -29.06
CA PHE A 430 -6.41 34.53 -30.29
C PHE A 430 -5.80 35.77 -30.96
N THR A 431 -4.52 35.71 -31.29
CA THR A 431 -3.85 36.74 -32.09
C THR A 431 -3.15 36.08 -33.26
N LEU A 432 -3.40 36.55 -34.49
CA LEU A 432 -2.61 36.17 -35.66
C LEU A 432 -1.69 37.31 -36.04
N SER A 433 -0.41 37.03 -36.21
CA SER A 433 0.60 37.99 -36.66
C SER A 433 1.45 37.42 -37.78
N TYR A 434 1.82 38.22 -38.78
CA TYR A 434 2.79 37.79 -39.80
C TYR A 434 4.20 37.66 -39.20
N GLU A 435 4.93 36.65 -39.67
CA GLU A 435 6.28 36.37 -39.19
C GLU A 435 7.26 37.49 -39.59
N GLY A 436 8.14 37.91 -38.67
CA GLY A 436 9.20 38.90 -38.93
C GLY A 436 8.85 40.37 -38.70
N ILE A 437 7.58 40.78 -38.81
CA ILE A 437 7.17 42.20 -38.70
C ILE A 437 6.45 42.49 -37.36
N GLY A 438 5.84 41.47 -36.74
CA GLY A 438 5.02 41.64 -35.53
C GLY A 438 3.69 42.37 -35.79
N GLU A 439 3.35 42.61 -37.06
CA GLU A 439 2.08 43.20 -37.46
C GLU A 439 0.95 42.22 -37.13
N ILE A 440 -0.01 42.70 -36.33
CA ILE A 440 -1.20 41.94 -35.95
C ILE A 440 -2.19 41.99 -37.12
N VAL A 441 -2.50 40.82 -37.68
CA VAL A 441 -3.48 40.68 -38.75
C VAL A 441 -4.89 40.77 -38.20
N TRP A 442 -5.16 40.07 -37.09
CA TRP A 442 -6.42 40.12 -36.37
C TRP A 442 -6.25 39.60 -34.94
N ARG A 443 -7.21 39.97 -34.08
CA ARG A 443 -7.28 39.53 -32.69
C ARG A 443 -8.73 39.30 -32.27
N TYR A 444 -9.00 38.19 -31.60
CA TYR A 444 -10.32 37.87 -31.02
C TYR A 444 -10.18 37.31 -29.62
N LYS A 445 -11.12 37.67 -28.73
CA LYS A 445 -11.22 37.09 -27.39
C LYS A 445 -11.69 35.63 -27.47
N PHE A 446 -11.40 34.83 -26.44
CA PHE A 446 -11.94 33.47 -26.34
C PHE A 446 -13.47 33.42 -26.38
N SER A 447 -14.15 34.40 -25.78
CA SER A 447 -15.61 34.51 -25.77
C SER A 447 -16.23 34.77 -27.14
N GLN A 448 -15.44 35.21 -28.12
CA GLN A 448 -15.89 35.46 -29.49
C GLN A 448 -15.82 34.21 -30.36
N LEU A 449 -15.13 33.13 -29.94
CA LEU A 449 -15.10 31.88 -30.68
C LEU A 449 -16.46 31.18 -30.56
N ARG A 450 -17.17 31.03 -31.68
CA ARG A 450 -18.48 30.35 -31.76
C ARG A 450 -18.39 28.91 -32.23
N GLY A 451 -17.31 28.57 -32.93
CA GLY A 451 -17.04 27.20 -33.34
C GLY A 451 -15.67 27.06 -33.96
N SER A 452 -15.19 25.82 -34.02
CA SER A 452 -13.98 25.44 -34.73
C SER A 452 -14.22 24.13 -35.47
N SER A 453 -13.62 23.98 -36.64
CA SER A 453 -13.60 22.72 -37.39
C SER A 453 -12.24 22.50 -38.03
N ASP A 454 -11.89 21.24 -38.27
CA ASP A 454 -10.61 20.86 -38.87
C ASP A 454 -10.76 19.68 -39.83
N ASP A 455 -9.76 19.48 -40.69
CA ASP A 455 -9.71 18.37 -41.65
C ASP A 455 -8.96 17.13 -41.14
N GLY A 456 -8.54 17.14 -39.87
CA GLY A 456 -7.73 16.10 -39.25
C GLY A 456 -6.29 16.01 -39.76
N LYS A 457 -5.86 16.91 -40.66
CA LYS A 457 -4.55 16.87 -41.31
C LYS A 457 -3.76 18.16 -41.09
N SER A 458 -4.25 19.27 -41.60
CA SER A 458 -3.52 20.54 -41.60
C SER A 458 -4.39 21.79 -41.59
N ARG A 459 -5.67 21.70 -41.95
CA ARG A 459 -6.54 22.87 -42.07
C ARG A 459 -7.39 23.05 -40.83
N LEU A 460 -7.44 24.28 -40.33
CA LEU A 460 -8.25 24.72 -39.21
C LEU A 460 -9.13 25.88 -39.64
N LYS A 461 -10.42 25.80 -39.35
CA LYS A 461 -11.39 26.88 -39.50
C LYS A 461 -11.86 27.33 -38.13
N LEU A 462 -11.75 28.62 -37.86
CA LEU A 462 -12.22 29.26 -36.63
C LEU A 462 -13.34 30.24 -36.98
N HIS A 463 -14.47 30.11 -36.29
CA HIS A 463 -15.64 30.95 -36.49
C HIS A 463 -15.75 31.94 -35.33
N PHE A 464 -15.52 33.22 -35.61
CA PHE A 464 -15.54 34.29 -34.62
C PHE A 464 -16.75 35.20 -34.81
N GLN A 465 -17.38 35.60 -33.72
CA GLN A 465 -18.37 36.67 -33.73
C GLN A 465 -17.67 38.03 -33.70
N GLU A 466 -18.07 38.92 -34.61
CA GLU A 466 -17.59 40.30 -34.63
C GLU A 466 -17.98 41.08 -33.35
N PRO A 467 -17.17 42.07 -32.93
CA PRO A 467 -17.56 43.00 -31.88
C PRO A 467 -18.89 43.68 -32.25
N ASP A 468 -19.85 43.70 -31.32
CA ASP A 468 -21.14 44.41 -31.45
C ASP A 468 -22.03 43.99 -32.64
N SER A 469 -21.77 42.83 -33.25
CA SER A 469 -22.53 42.28 -34.37
C SER A 469 -22.85 40.79 -34.15
N ILE A 470 -23.93 40.29 -34.74
CA ILE A 470 -24.24 38.84 -34.79
C ILE A 470 -23.54 38.14 -35.96
N ALA A 471 -22.82 38.88 -36.80
CA ALA A 471 -22.07 38.34 -37.92
C ALA A 471 -20.96 37.41 -37.44
N ILE A 472 -20.83 36.27 -38.14
CA ILE A 472 -19.79 35.28 -37.88
C ILE A 472 -18.78 35.33 -39.02
N GLU A 473 -17.55 35.66 -38.68
CA GLU A 473 -16.42 35.61 -39.60
C GLU A 473 -15.69 34.27 -39.48
N THR A 474 -15.31 33.69 -40.63
CA THR A 474 -14.55 32.44 -40.67
C THR A 474 -13.11 32.72 -41.05
N LYS A 475 -12.16 32.36 -40.17
CA LYS A 475 -10.72 32.41 -40.43
C LYS A 475 -10.23 30.99 -40.73
N GLU A 476 -9.68 30.78 -41.92
CA GLU A 476 -9.08 29.53 -42.34
C GLU A 476 -7.54 29.61 -42.27
N LEU A 477 -6.93 28.63 -41.62
CA LEU A 477 -5.49 28.56 -41.35
C LEU A 477 -4.97 27.18 -41.74
N GLU A 478 -3.76 27.12 -42.29
CA GLU A 478 -3.04 25.86 -42.47
C GLU A 478 -1.95 25.74 -41.39
N CYS A 479 -1.85 24.59 -40.72
CA CYS A 479 -0.91 24.33 -39.65
C CYS A 479 -0.31 22.93 -39.80
N SER A 480 1.02 22.85 -39.96
CA SER A 480 1.73 21.57 -40.06
C SER A 480 1.69 20.76 -38.75
N GLN A 481 1.44 21.42 -37.63
CA GLN A 481 1.33 20.82 -36.30
C GLN A 481 -0.10 20.94 -35.75
N LEU A 482 -1.11 20.71 -36.60
CA LEU A 482 -2.52 20.89 -36.28
C LEU A 482 -2.91 20.22 -34.95
N GLN A 483 -2.49 18.98 -34.71
CA GLN A 483 -2.83 18.27 -33.47
C GLN A 483 -2.26 18.96 -32.20
N ASN A 484 -1.05 19.50 -32.26
CA ASN A 484 -0.47 20.29 -31.17
C ASN A 484 -1.29 21.55 -30.88
N LEU A 485 -1.72 22.23 -31.95
CA LEU A 485 -2.55 23.43 -31.86
C LEU A 485 -3.92 23.11 -31.28
N LEU A 486 -4.61 22.07 -31.78
CA LEU A 486 -5.94 21.67 -31.32
C LEU A 486 -5.95 21.30 -29.83
N PHE A 487 -4.99 20.49 -29.39
CA PHE A 487 -4.92 20.08 -27.98
C PHE A 487 -4.60 21.26 -27.06
N CYS A 488 -3.76 22.19 -27.51
CA CYS A 488 -3.47 23.39 -26.73
C CYS A 488 -4.64 24.37 -26.72
N MET A 489 -5.32 24.55 -27.84
CA MET A 489 -6.54 25.36 -27.93
C MET A 489 -7.61 24.82 -26.98
N HIS A 490 -7.83 23.50 -26.96
CA HIS A 490 -8.72 22.85 -26.01
C HIS A 490 -8.30 23.15 -24.56
N ALA A 491 -7.02 22.99 -24.21
CA ALA A 491 -6.51 23.30 -22.88
C ALA A 491 -6.77 24.76 -22.45
N PHE A 492 -6.51 25.73 -23.34
CA PHE A 492 -6.78 27.15 -23.06
C PHE A 492 -8.28 27.43 -22.88
N LEU A 493 -9.14 26.83 -23.71
CA LEU A 493 -10.59 26.96 -23.61
C LEU A 493 -11.12 26.32 -22.31
N THR A 494 -10.68 25.11 -21.96
CA THR A 494 -11.03 24.45 -20.70
C THR A 494 -10.63 25.32 -19.50
N ALA A 495 -9.39 25.81 -19.50
CA ALA A 495 -8.91 26.68 -18.42
C ALA A 495 -9.72 27.99 -18.34
N LYS A 496 -10.15 28.55 -19.47
CA LYS A 496 -10.99 29.75 -19.51
C LYS A 496 -12.38 29.54 -18.96
N VAL A 497 -13.03 28.44 -19.33
CA VAL A 497 -14.34 28.07 -18.79
C VAL A 497 -14.25 27.87 -17.28
N ALA A 498 -13.22 27.16 -16.81
CA ALA A 498 -12.99 26.92 -15.40
C ALA A 498 -12.73 28.23 -14.61
N ALA A 499 -12.02 29.20 -15.18
CA ALA A 499 -11.75 30.48 -14.53
C ALA A 499 -12.98 31.39 -14.35
N VAL A 500 -14.08 31.11 -15.04
CA VAL A 500 -15.36 31.85 -14.88
C VAL A 500 -16.45 31.01 -14.20
N ASP A 501 -16.16 29.73 -13.90
CA ASP A 501 -17.07 28.83 -13.20
C ASP A 501 -16.95 29.03 -11.68
N PRO A 502 -18.02 29.52 -11.01
CA PRO A 502 -18.00 29.73 -9.56
C PRO A 502 -17.77 28.44 -8.76
N THR A 503 -18.20 27.29 -9.28
CA THR A 503 -18.02 26.00 -8.60
C THR A 503 -16.58 25.51 -8.68
N PHE A 504 -15.90 25.78 -9.80
CA PHE A 504 -14.48 25.49 -9.95
C PHE A 504 -13.64 26.39 -9.04
N LEU A 505 -13.92 27.70 -9.02
CA LEU A 505 -13.22 28.67 -8.17
C LEU A 505 -13.40 28.38 -6.66
N THR A 506 -14.58 27.92 -6.24
CA THR A 506 -14.84 27.55 -4.83
C THR A 506 -14.31 26.17 -4.45
N SER A 507 -14.03 25.29 -5.42
CA SER A 507 -13.40 23.98 -5.17
C SER A 507 -11.90 24.06 -4.89
N THR A 508 -11.25 25.18 -5.23
CA THR A 508 -9.85 25.42 -4.89
C THR A 508 -9.70 25.97 -3.47
N THR A 509 -9.32 25.05 -2.56
CA THR A 509 -8.80 25.15 -1.18
C THR A 509 -9.75 25.04 0.02
N PRO A 510 -9.33 24.32 1.10
CA PRO A 510 -7.96 23.87 1.41
C PRO A 510 -7.63 22.38 1.20
#